data_AF-A0A8S3YNF0-F1
#
_entry.id   AF-A0A8S3YNF0-F1
#
_cell.length_a   1.000
_cell.length_b   1.000
_cell.length_c   1.000
_cell.angle_alpha   90.00
_cell.angle_beta   90.00
_cell.angle_gamma   90.00
#
_symmetry.space_group_name_H-M   'P 1'
#
loop_
_entity.id
_entity.type
_entity.pdbx_description
1 polymer ?
#
loop_
_entity_poly.entity_id
_entity_poly.type
_entity_poly.pdbx_seq_one_letter_code
_entity_poly.pdbx_strand_id
1 'polypeptide(L)'
;MTTAARPTWDTAKGGRGKGEGDLSALSKQYSSRDLPSHTKSKYRQEGQGTQDELRSRDFRHELEERERSTREKRDRGRDSGSGKRPRIEQIPASNLDADDPVDDDEDEENSDDEDDTAELLAELQRIKKERIEEKAKM
;
A
#
# COMPACT_ATOMS: atom_id res chain seq x y z
N MET A 1 22.00 -15.89 46.80
CA MET A 1 21.35 -15.75 45.48
C MET A 1 22.36 -16.14 44.40
N THR A 2 21.98 -16.93 43.40
CA THR A 2 22.90 -17.40 42.34
C THR A 2 22.86 -16.46 41.13
N THR A 3 24.01 -16.22 40.51
CA THR A 3 24.21 -15.26 39.40
C THR A 3 24.13 -15.92 38.02
N ALA A 4 23.48 -17.09 37.93
CA ALA A 4 23.45 -17.89 36.71
C ALA A 4 22.53 -17.30 35.63
N ALA A 5 21.40 -16.71 36.04
CA ALA A 5 20.54 -15.96 35.13
C ALA A 5 21.19 -14.60 34.85
N ARG A 6 21.62 -14.40 33.61
CA ARG A 6 22.22 -13.14 33.14
C ARG A 6 21.64 -12.77 31.77
N PRO A 7 21.44 -11.46 31.48
CA PRO A 7 21.02 -11.01 30.15
C PRO A 7 22.16 -11.20 29.13
N THR A 8 21.79 -11.35 27.85
CA THR A 8 22.75 -11.35 26.73
C THR A 8 22.91 -9.93 26.22
N TRP A 9 24.08 -9.32 26.45
CA TRP A 9 24.40 -7.97 25.97
C TRP A 9 24.90 -7.97 24.52
N ASP A 10 25.64 -9.02 24.15
CA ASP A 10 26.12 -9.25 22.78
C ASP A 10 25.47 -10.49 22.19
N THR A 11 25.07 -10.41 20.92
CA THR A 11 24.51 -11.55 20.18
C THR A 11 25.61 -12.45 19.64
N ALA A 12 25.28 -13.72 19.39
CA ALA A 12 26.19 -14.64 18.72
C ALA A 12 26.42 -14.19 17.27
N LYS A 13 27.70 -14.12 16.85
CA LYS A 13 28.08 -13.76 15.48
C LYS A 13 28.14 -15.01 14.59
N GLY A 14 27.60 -14.89 13.37
CA GLY A 14 27.75 -15.92 12.32
C GLY A 14 29.19 -15.99 11.76
N GLY A 15 29.46 -17.00 10.94
CA GLY A 15 30.76 -17.24 10.28
C GLY A 15 31.58 -18.39 10.87
N ARG A 16 31.03 -19.11 11.86
CA ARG A 16 31.66 -20.28 12.49
C ARG A 16 30.77 -21.52 12.49
N GLY A 17 29.54 -21.40 12.00
CA GLY A 17 28.55 -22.49 11.97
C GLY A 17 28.63 -23.39 10.73
N LYS A 18 27.72 -24.38 10.69
CA LYS A 18 27.53 -25.29 9.55
C LYS A 18 27.24 -24.47 8.28
N GLY A 19 28.12 -24.57 7.28
CA GLY A 19 27.95 -23.87 6.00
C GLY A 19 28.53 -22.46 5.93
N GLU A 20 29.07 -21.90 7.03
CA GLU A 20 29.50 -20.50 7.09
C GLU A 20 31.03 -20.31 6.98
N GLY A 21 31.73 -21.26 6.36
CA GLY A 21 33.18 -21.29 6.20
C GLY A 21 33.59 -22.44 5.29
N ASP A 22 34.43 -23.35 5.79
CA ASP A 22 34.84 -24.58 5.08
C ASP A 22 33.71 -25.65 4.98
N LEU A 23 32.47 -25.21 4.72
CA LEU A 23 31.24 -26.01 4.71
C LEU A 23 31.13 -26.96 5.93
N SER A 24 31.71 -26.58 7.07
CA SER A 24 31.85 -27.40 8.27
C SER A 24 32.37 -28.82 7.94
N ALA A 25 33.60 -28.92 7.42
CA ALA A 25 34.32 -30.17 7.22
C ALA A 25 33.45 -31.28 6.60
N LEU A 26 32.73 -30.93 5.53
CA LEU A 26 31.83 -31.80 4.77
C LEU A 26 31.03 -32.79 5.66
N SER A 27 30.37 -32.26 6.69
CA SER A 27 29.49 -33.07 7.53
C SER A 27 28.44 -33.78 6.66
N LYS A 28 28.27 -35.09 6.87
CA LYS A 28 27.24 -35.91 6.21
C LYS A 28 25.83 -35.68 6.76
N GLN A 29 25.68 -34.78 7.74
CA GLN A 29 24.41 -34.46 8.37
C GLN A 29 23.62 -33.46 7.53
N TYR A 30 22.39 -33.81 7.19
CA TYR A 30 21.43 -32.93 6.52
C TYR A 30 20.08 -32.96 7.25
N SER A 31 19.36 -31.84 7.23
CA SER A 31 18.00 -31.75 7.76
C SER A 31 16.99 -32.29 6.74
N SER A 32 15.80 -32.70 7.19
CA SER A 32 14.68 -33.01 6.29
C SER A 32 14.29 -31.82 5.40
N ARG A 33 14.60 -30.59 5.84
CA ARG A 33 14.34 -29.34 5.11
C ARG A 33 15.41 -29.01 4.06
N ASP A 34 16.57 -29.66 4.14
CA ASP A 34 17.67 -29.48 3.19
C ASP A 34 17.56 -30.43 1.97
N LEU A 35 16.53 -31.29 1.93
CA LEU A 35 16.29 -32.15 0.78
C LEU A 35 15.93 -31.31 -0.46
N PRO A 36 16.25 -31.79 -1.67
CA PRO A 36 15.92 -31.09 -2.90
C PRO A 36 14.43 -30.74 -2.99
N SER A 37 14.13 -29.44 -2.97
CA SER A 37 12.80 -28.88 -3.17
C SER A 37 12.92 -27.59 -3.98
N HIS A 38 11.92 -27.30 -4.81
CA HIS A 38 11.92 -26.12 -5.70
C HIS A 38 13.22 -25.93 -6.49
N THR A 39 13.71 -27.01 -7.13
CA THR A 39 14.95 -27.00 -7.92
C THR A 39 14.87 -26.20 -9.23
N LYS A 40 13.69 -25.68 -9.57
CA LYS A 40 13.44 -24.90 -10.78
C LYS A 40 12.92 -23.50 -10.42
N SER A 41 13.73 -22.49 -10.70
CA SER A 41 13.30 -21.09 -10.62
C SER A 41 12.33 -20.76 -11.75
N LYS A 42 11.22 -20.09 -11.40
CA LYS A 42 10.25 -19.57 -12.38
C LYS A 42 10.74 -18.23 -12.90
N TYR A 43 10.56 -18.00 -14.19
CA TYR A 43 10.82 -16.71 -14.83
C TYR A 43 9.50 -16.00 -15.14
N ARG A 44 9.52 -14.67 -15.09
CA ARG A 44 8.39 -13.86 -15.54
C ARG A 44 8.13 -14.14 -17.01
N GLN A 45 6.89 -14.49 -17.34
CA GLN A 45 6.44 -14.62 -18.72
C GLN A 45 6.00 -13.25 -19.25
N GLU A 46 5.82 -13.14 -20.57
CA GLU A 46 5.20 -11.98 -21.20
C GLU A 46 3.84 -11.67 -20.52
N GLY A 47 3.60 -10.38 -20.27
CA GLY A 47 2.45 -9.88 -19.52
C GLY A 47 2.57 -9.96 -17.98
N GLN A 48 3.62 -10.57 -17.43
CA GLN A 48 3.89 -10.61 -15.98
C GLN A 48 4.88 -9.52 -15.51
N GLY A 49 5.16 -8.55 -16.38
CA GLY A 49 6.13 -7.49 -16.14
C GLY A 49 7.56 -8.01 -16.34
N THR A 50 7.86 -8.51 -17.54
CA THR A 50 9.24 -8.85 -17.91
C THR A 50 10.13 -7.61 -17.88
N GLN A 51 11.45 -7.80 -17.81
CA GLN A 51 12.38 -6.67 -17.79
C GLN A 51 12.26 -5.82 -19.07
N ASP A 52 12.02 -6.45 -20.21
CA ASP A 52 11.91 -5.76 -21.49
C ASP A 52 10.63 -4.90 -21.55
N GLU A 53 9.50 -5.42 -21.07
CA GLU A 53 8.25 -4.65 -20.93
C GLU A 53 8.39 -3.48 -19.95
N LEU A 54 9.16 -3.65 -18.87
CA LEU A 54 9.39 -2.58 -17.90
C LEU A 54 10.29 -1.48 -18.48
N ARG A 55 11.26 -1.83 -19.32
CA ARG A 55 12.18 -0.87 -19.95
C ARG A 55 11.49 0.05 -20.95
N SER A 56 10.48 -0.46 -21.65
CA SER A 56 9.73 0.30 -22.66
C SER A 56 8.52 1.06 -22.10
N ARG A 57 8.23 0.96 -20.79
CA ARG A 57 7.02 1.54 -20.19
C ARG A 57 7.27 2.90 -19.55
N ASP A 58 6.36 3.83 -19.83
CA ASP A 58 6.32 5.16 -19.23
C ASP A 58 5.46 5.17 -17.94
N PHE A 59 6.06 4.77 -16.82
CA PHE A 59 5.34 4.63 -15.55
C PHE A 59 4.70 5.92 -15.04
N ARG A 60 5.26 7.10 -15.36
CA ARG A 60 4.70 8.38 -14.92
C ARG A 60 3.32 8.61 -15.54
N HIS A 61 3.19 8.37 -16.83
CA HIS A 61 1.91 8.55 -17.54
C HIS A 61 0.88 7.51 -17.10
N GLU A 62 1.27 6.23 -17.03
CA GLU A 62 0.39 5.15 -16.58
C GLU A 62 -0.12 5.40 -15.14
N LEU A 63 0.75 5.88 -14.26
CA LEU A 63 0.40 6.22 -12.88
C LEU A 63 -0.62 7.37 -12.83
N GLU A 64 -0.36 8.47 -13.55
CA GLU A 64 -1.24 9.63 -13.55
C GLU A 64 -2.63 9.29 -14.13
N GLU A 65 -2.69 8.50 -15.20
CA GLU A 65 -3.95 8.01 -15.77
C GLU A 65 -4.71 7.11 -14.79
N ARG A 66 -4.01 6.19 -14.12
CA ARG A 66 -4.60 5.30 -13.12
C ARG A 66 -5.11 6.07 -11.92
N GLU A 67 -4.37 7.08 -11.45
CA GLU A 67 -4.80 7.98 -10.37
C GLU A 67 -6.02 8.79 -10.78
N ARG A 68 -6.03 9.38 -11.97
CA ARG A 68 -7.18 10.10 -12.51
C ARG A 68 -8.43 9.23 -12.57
N SER A 69 -8.32 8.00 -13.09
CA SER A 69 -9.44 7.05 -13.17
C SER A 69 -9.95 6.62 -11.78
N THR A 70 -9.03 6.48 -10.81
CA THR A 70 -9.37 6.10 -9.43
C THR A 70 -10.04 7.27 -8.70
N ARG A 71 -9.57 8.49 -8.92
CA ARG A 71 -10.18 9.72 -8.39
C ARG A 71 -11.58 9.92 -8.95
N GLU A 72 -11.77 9.74 -10.25
CA GLU A 72 -13.08 9.84 -10.89
C GLU A 72 -14.06 8.76 -10.39
N LYS A 73 -13.59 7.53 -10.15
CA LYS A 73 -14.40 6.48 -9.51
C LYS A 73 -14.77 6.81 -8.07
N ARG A 74 -13.86 7.40 -7.30
CA ARG A 74 -14.13 7.86 -5.93
C ARG A 74 -15.17 8.98 -5.91
N ASP A 75 -15.05 9.92 -6.83
CA ASP A 75 -15.96 11.06 -6.95
C ASP A 75 -17.39 10.61 -7.32
N ARG A 76 -17.52 9.72 -8.32
CA ARG A 76 -18.81 9.09 -8.66
C ARG A 76 -19.37 8.19 -7.55
N GLY A 77 -18.52 7.57 -6.76
CA GLY A 77 -18.91 6.77 -5.58
C GLY A 77 -19.30 7.62 -4.37
N ARG A 78 -18.97 8.91 -4.36
CA ARG A 78 -19.36 9.87 -3.29
C ARG A 78 -20.74 10.48 -3.56
N ASP A 79 -21.11 10.65 -4.83
CA ASP A 79 -22.43 11.13 -5.28
C ASP A 79 -23.52 10.03 -5.20
N SER A 80 -23.14 8.74 -5.25
CA SER A 80 -24.07 7.61 -5.08
C SER A 80 -24.23 7.17 -3.61
N GLY A 81 -24.51 8.11 -2.71
CA GLY A 81 -25.13 7.84 -1.40
C GLY A 81 -24.26 7.21 -0.30
N SER A 82 -24.27 7.87 0.85
CA SER A 82 -24.44 7.27 2.18
C SER A 82 -24.03 5.79 2.33
N GLY A 83 -22.90 5.57 3.00
CA GLY A 83 -22.75 4.50 3.97
C GLY A 83 -22.99 3.07 3.50
N LYS A 84 -22.15 2.54 2.61
CA LYS A 84 -21.79 1.10 2.65
C LYS A 84 -20.33 0.94 2.25
N ARG A 85 -19.44 1.11 3.24
CA ARG A 85 -18.17 0.35 3.26
C ARG A 85 -18.54 -1.07 2.85
N PRO A 86 -17.90 -1.73 1.85
CA PRO A 86 -18.04 -3.17 1.76
C PRO A 86 -17.54 -3.66 3.12
N ARG A 87 -18.47 -4.10 3.96
CA ARG A 87 -18.17 -4.83 5.19
C ARG A 87 -17.45 -6.05 4.67
N ILE A 88 -16.13 -5.92 4.53
CA ILE A 88 -15.27 -7.03 4.22
C ILE A 88 -15.67 -8.04 5.26
N GLU A 89 -16.13 -9.19 4.76
CA GLU A 89 -16.58 -10.29 5.59
C GLU A 89 -15.50 -10.45 6.65
N GLN A 90 -15.83 -9.99 7.86
CA GLN A 90 -15.06 -10.23 9.06
C GLN A 90 -15.10 -11.74 9.16
N ILE A 91 -14.06 -12.38 8.63
CA ILE A 91 -13.63 -13.68 9.11
C ILE A 91 -13.58 -13.48 10.62
N PRO A 92 -14.44 -14.15 11.42
CA PRO A 92 -14.40 -13.96 12.84
C PRO A 92 -13.04 -14.44 13.34
N ALA A 93 -12.11 -13.49 13.54
CA ALA A 93 -10.89 -13.68 14.31
C ALA A 93 -11.18 -13.84 15.81
N SER A 94 -12.47 -13.88 16.18
CA SER A 94 -13.00 -14.06 17.53
C SER A 94 -12.93 -15.53 17.99
N ASN A 95 -11.74 -16.11 17.88
CA ASN A 95 -11.28 -17.24 18.71
C ASN A 95 -9.78 -17.11 19.02
N LEU A 96 -9.15 -15.94 18.81
CA LEU A 96 -7.70 -15.79 19.01
C LEU A 96 -7.25 -14.92 20.18
N ASP A 97 -8.16 -14.35 20.97
CA ASP A 97 -7.88 -13.97 22.36
C ASP A 97 -9.20 -13.75 23.11
N ALA A 98 -9.38 -14.41 24.25
CA ALA A 98 -10.60 -14.36 25.04
C ALA A 98 -10.33 -13.55 26.31
N ASP A 99 -10.57 -12.23 26.26
CA ASP A 99 -10.97 -11.35 27.39
C ASP A 99 -10.92 -9.83 27.07
N ASP A 100 -11.12 -9.39 25.82
CA ASP A 100 -11.16 -7.95 25.50
C ASP A 100 -12.61 -7.42 25.37
N PRO A 101 -13.09 -6.57 26.30
CA PRO A 101 -14.41 -5.96 26.20
C PRO A 101 -14.42 -4.86 25.13
N VAL A 102 -15.24 -5.06 24.09
CA VAL A 102 -15.44 -4.06 23.02
C VAL A 102 -16.37 -2.96 23.56
N ASP A 103 -15.80 -1.78 23.79
CA ASP A 103 -16.54 -0.53 24.04
C ASP A 103 -16.86 0.12 22.68
N ASP A 104 -18.14 0.45 22.47
CA ASP A 104 -18.75 0.86 21.21
C ASP A 104 -19.21 2.30 21.34
N ASP A 105 -18.39 3.27 20.93
CA ASP A 105 -18.77 4.68 20.76
C ASP A 105 -17.71 5.39 19.90
N GLU A 106 -18.09 5.88 18.72
CA GLU A 106 -17.52 7.09 18.09
C GLU A 106 -18.30 7.43 16.80
N ASP A 107 -19.40 8.16 17.01
CA ASP A 107 -20.00 9.11 16.05
C ASP A 107 -19.01 10.25 15.77
N GLU A 108 -18.83 10.66 14.49
CA GLU A 108 -18.57 12.07 14.10
C GLU A 108 -18.55 12.24 12.56
N GLU A 109 -19.64 12.77 12.01
CA GLU A 109 -19.75 13.37 10.67
C GLU A 109 -19.72 14.90 10.83
N ASN A 110 -18.80 15.60 10.16
CA ASN A 110 -18.89 17.06 10.02
C ASN A 110 -18.33 17.59 8.67
N SER A 111 -18.95 18.70 8.26
CA SER A 111 -19.16 19.32 6.95
C SER A 111 -18.10 20.39 6.57
N ASP A 112 -18.18 20.88 5.32
CA ASP A 112 -17.95 22.28 4.85
C ASP A 112 -16.75 22.54 3.90
N ASP A 113 -17.03 22.76 2.60
CA ASP A 113 -16.05 23.15 1.54
C ASP A 113 -16.74 23.86 0.33
N GLU A 114 -17.92 24.47 0.54
CA GLU A 114 -18.76 25.04 -0.55
C GLU A 114 -18.43 26.50 -0.90
N ASP A 115 -17.93 27.31 0.04
CA ASP A 115 -17.72 28.75 -0.17
C ASP A 115 -16.52 29.07 -1.09
N ASP A 116 -15.42 28.31 -1.02
CA ASP A 116 -14.22 28.50 -1.86
C ASP A 116 -14.51 28.25 -3.36
N THR A 117 -15.46 27.36 -3.66
CA THR A 117 -15.84 27.04 -5.04
C THR A 117 -16.71 28.11 -5.68
N ALA A 118 -17.54 28.78 -4.87
CA ALA A 118 -18.42 29.85 -5.33
C ALA A 118 -17.61 31.10 -5.74
N GLU A 119 -16.55 31.43 -4.99
CA GLU A 119 -15.70 32.58 -5.26
C GLU A 119 -14.91 32.44 -6.58
N LEU A 120 -14.40 31.23 -6.87
CA LEU A 120 -13.65 30.93 -8.11
C LEU A 120 -14.49 31.12 -9.38
N LEU A 121 -15.77 30.74 -9.35
CA LEU A 121 -16.68 30.87 -10.50
C LEU A 121 -17.06 32.33 -10.78
N ALA A 122 -17.21 33.14 -9.73
CA ALA A 122 -17.48 34.57 -9.87
C ALA A 122 -16.32 35.30 -10.55
N GLU A 123 -15.08 34.98 -10.18
CA GLU A 123 -13.87 35.59 -10.75
C GLU A 123 -13.71 35.24 -12.24
N LEU A 124 -13.97 33.99 -12.63
CA LEU A 124 -13.94 33.55 -14.04
C LEU A 124 -14.99 34.25 -14.91
N GLN A 125 -16.19 34.50 -14.36
CA GLN A 125 -17.23 35.22 -15.07
C GLN A 125 -16.87 36.69 -15.28
N ARG A 126 -16.18 37.31 -14.31
CA ARG A 126 -15.68 38.69 -14.41
C ARG A 126 -14.63 38.81 -15.52
N ILE A 127 -13.62 37.93 -15.52
CA ILE A 127 -12.56 37.89 -16.56
C ILE A 127 -13.14 37.66 -17.95
N LYS A 128 -14.15 36.79 -18.07
CA LYS A 128 -14.78 36.48 -19.36
C LYS A 128 -15.55 37.67 -19.93
N LYS A 129 -16.28 38.40 -19.09
CA LYS A 129 -17.00 39.62 -19.50
C LYS A 129 -16.04 40.70 -19.97
N GLU A 130 -14.99 40.95 -19.20
CA GLU A 130 -13.97 41.96 -19.52
C GLU A 130 -13.25 41.63 -20.85
N ARG A 131 -12.93 40.36 -21.11
CA ARG A 131 -12.34 39.90 -22.39
C ARG A 131 -13.28 40.02 -23.59
N ILE A 132 -14.59 39.91 -23.39
CA ILE A 132 -15.57 40.07 -24.48
C ILE A 132 -15.72 41.55 -24.80
N GLU A 133 -15.79 42.41 -23.77
CA GLU A 133 -15.88 43.86 -23.94
C GLU A 133 -14.61 44.42 -24.58
N GLU A 134 -13.42 43.94 -24.18
CA GLU A 134 -12.15 44.32 -24.79
C GLU A 134 -12.07 43.90 -26.26
N LYS A 135 -12.54 42.69 -26.60
CA LYS A 135 -12.62 42.20 -27.99
C LYS A 135 -13.67 42.89 -28.86
N ALA A 136 -14.72 43.44 -28.25
CA ALA A 136 -15.75 44.20 -28.96
C ALA A 136 -15.37 45.68 -29.11
N LYS A 137 -14.47 46.17 -28.25
CA LYS A 137 -13.93 47.53 -28.28
C LYS A 137 -12.68 47.66 -29.18
N MET A 138 -12.03 46.54 -29.49
CA MET A 138 -10.99 46.40 -30.51
C MET A 138 -11.61 46.15 -31.89
#